data_AF-A0A366FHD1-F1
#
_entry.id   AF-A0A366FHD1-F1
#
_cell.length_a   1.000
_cell.length_b   1.000
_cell.length_c   1.000
_cell.angle_alpha   90.00
_cell.angle_beta   90.00
_cell.angle_gamma   90.00
#
_symmetry.space_group_name_H-M   'P 1'
#
loop_
_entity.id
_entity.type
_entity.pdbx_description
1 polymer ?
#
loop_
_entity_poly.entity_id
_entity_poly.type
_entity_poly.pdbx_seq_one_letter_code
_entity_poly.pdbx_strand_id
1 'polypeptide(L)'
;MNGWIGYGLGYDAGRSDAENLRRDREIVDRLFYGERPVKVDQSYIDRLHAALTEARATAAHNHKVADSLEEKVHQFRNEALFWRDERLAPAAAEANALRQENAALRARFEERNPDLAAEEDAHQKTHEEKQSLQCFRLVATAILDALLAGRADRSEFGELVAMVKEAAEVIDLGGLFFGFSETPEKAERLDALTDALARP
;
A
#
# COMPACT_ATOMS: atom_id res chain seq x y z
N MET A 1 9.21 -5.83 -28.41
CA MET A 1 10.46 -6.00 -29.18
C MET A 1 10.41 -5.09 -30.40
N ASN A 2 10.88 -3.85 -30.33
CA ASN A 2 10.87 -2.87 -31.44
C ASN A 2 12.07 -1.92 -31.32
N GLY A 3 13.30 -2.45 -31.35
CA GLY A 3 14.51 -1.63 -31.19
C GLY A 3 15.61 -1.89 -32.23
N TRP A 4 15.50 -2.94 -33.04
CA TRP A 4 16.60 -3.39 -33.90
C TRP A 4 16.41 -3.03 -35.39
N ILE A 5 15.19 -2.72 -35.83
CA ILE A 5 14.91 -2.44 -37.24
C ILE A 5 15.32 -1.01 -37.63
N GLY A 6 15.28 -0.06 -36.69
CA GLY A 6 15.63 1.34 -36.96
C GLY A 6 17.13 1.60 -37.16
N TYR A 7 18.01 0.87 -36.47
CA TYR A 7 19.46 1.08 -36.56
C TYR A 7 20.08 0.50 -37.85
N GLY A 8 19.55 -0.60 -38.38
CA GLY A 8 20.02 -1.18 -39.65
C GLY A 8 19.63 -0.33 -40.87
N LEU A 9 18.38 0.15 -40.91
CA LEU A 9 17.87 0.99 -42.01
C LEU A 9 18.59 2.34 -42.12
N GLY A 10 18.95 2.96 -40.98
CA GLY A 10 19.71 4.21 -40.98
C GLY A 10 21.17 4.04 -41.40
N TYR A 11 21.79 2.90 -41.04
CA TYR A 11 23.19 2.62 -41.38
C TYR A 11 23.36 2.30 -42.88
N ASP A 12 22.43 1.55 -43.47
CA ASP A 12 22.43 1.25 -44.91
C ASP A 12 22.06 2.47 -45.77
N ALA A 13 21.13 3.32 -45.32
CA ALA A 13 20.81 4.58 -45.99
C ALA A 13 21.99 5.56 -46.01
N GLY A 14 22.72 5.70 -44.89
CA GLY A 14 23.91 6.55 -44.83
C GLY A 14 25.08 6.05 -45.71
N ARG A 15 25.18 4.73 -45.91
CA ARG A 15 26.20 4.13 -46.80
C ARG A 15 25.86 4.36 -48.27
N SER A 16 24.58 4.23 -48.65
CA SER A 16 24.07 4.52 -49.99
C SER A 16 24.28 5.99 -50.37
N ASP A 17 23.96 6.92 -49.47
CA ASP A 17 24.12 8.35 -49.76
C ASP A 17 25.61 8.75 -49.84
N ALA A 18 26.47 8.20 -48.98
CA ALA A 18 27.91 8.45 -49.07
C ALA A 18 28.54 7.90 -50.36
N GLU A 19 28.09 6.73 -50.84
CA GLU A 19 28.55 6.13 -52.10
C GLU A 19 28.03 6.89 -53.32
N ASN A 20 26.77 7.34 -53.30
CA ASN A 20 26.18 8.15 -54.37
C ASN A 20 26.88 9.52 -54.46
N LEU A 21 27.12 10.16 -53.32
CA LEU A 21 27.81 11.46 -53.28
C LEU A 21 29.28 11.36 -53.74
N ARG A 22 29.92 10.19 -53.53
CA ARG A 22 31.25 9.90 -54.06
C ARG A 22 31.23 9.70 -55.57
N ARG A 23 30.26 8.94 -56.11
CA ARG A 23 30.07 8.74 -57.56
C ARG A 23 29.72 10.03 -58.28
N ASP A 24 28.84 10.84 -57.71
CA ASP A 24 28.43 12.11 -58.31
C ASP A 24 29.59 13.09 -58.39
N ARG A 25 30.43 13.16 -57.35
CA ARG A 25 31.69 13.93 -57.41
C ARG A 25 32.65 13.38 -58.47
N GLU A 26 32.79 12.06 -58.56
CA GLU A 26 33.68 11.42 -59.53
C GLU A 26 33.21 11.70 -60.97
N ILE A 27 31.90 11.68 -61.23
CA ILE A 27 31.29 12.00 -62.52
C ILE A 27 31.47 13.50 -62.85
N VAL A 28 31.22 14.39 -61.89
CA VAL A 28 31.43 15.83 -62.05
C VAL A 28 32.90 16.14 -62.31
N ASP A 29 33.82 15.56 -61.56
CA ASP A 29 35.25 15.78 -61.75
C ASP A 29 35.73 15.27 -63.11
N ARG A 30 35.21 14.12 -63.58
CA ARG A 30 35.55 13.56 -64.90
C ARG A 30 34.98 14.39 -66.06
N LEU A 31 33.75 14.91 -65.92
CA LEU A 31 33.08 15.75 -66.91
C LEU A 31 33.70 17.15 -67.02
N PHE A 32 34.07 17.77 -65.89
CA PHE A 32 34.56 19.16 -65.88
C PHE A 32 36.07 19.28 -66.05
N TYR A 33 36.86 18.30 -65.60
CA TYR A 33 38.33 18.43 -65.62
C TYR A 33 39.05 17.45 -66.56
N GLY A 34 38.35 16.46 -67.13
CA GLY A 34 38.96 15.39 -67.93
C GLY A 34 39.98 14.55 -67.15
N GLU A 35 40.65 13.60 -67.82
CA GLU A 35 41.77 12.86 -67.20
C GLU A 35 43.00 13.79 -67.12
N ARG A 36 43.13 14.51 -65.99
CA ARG A 36 44.32 15.31 -65.70
C ARG A 36 45.51 14.37 -65.48
N PRO A 37 46.62 14.49 -66.23
CA PRO A 37 47.82 13.74 -65.93
C PRO A 37 48.36 14.22 -64.57
N VAL A 38 48.25 13.36 -63.55
CA VAL A 38 48.86 13.61 -62.24
C VAL A 38 50.36 13.51 -62.43
N LYS A 39 51.06 14.65 -62.36
CA LYS A 39 52.52 14.64 -62.28
C LYS A 39 52.90 14.13 -60.90
N VAL A 40 53.34 12.87 -60.85
CA VAL A 40 53.92 12.26 -59.65
C VAL A 40 55.32 12.83 -59.48
N ASP A 41 55.45 13.86 -58.66
CA ASP A 41 56.73 14.38 -58.19
C ASP A 41 57.01 13.86 -56.76
N GLN A 42 58.25 14.04 -56.30
CA GLN A 42 58.63 13.60 -54.95
C GLN A 42 57.76 14.25 -53.87
N SER A 43 57.32 15.51 -54.08
CA SER A 43 56.43 16.21 -53.15
C SER A 43 55.05 15.57 -53.02
N TYR A 44 54.55 14.95 -54.09
CA TYR A 44 53.31 14.17 -54.10
C TYR A 44 53.49 12.83 -53.38
N ILE A 45 54.61 12.14 -53.61
CA ILE A 45 54.95 10.89 -52.90
C ILE A 45 55.11 11.15 -51.39
N ASP A 46 55.80 12.21 -51.01
CA ASP A 46 56.00 12.59 -49.61
C ASP A 46 54.67 12.92 -48.91
N ARG A 47 53.76 13.63 -49.61
CA ARG A 47 52.41 13.90 -49.12
C ARG A 47 51.58 12.63 -48.93
N LEU A 48 51.69 11.68 -49.86
CA LEU A 48 51.03 10.38 -49.72
C LEU A 48 51.59 9.58 -48.55
N HIS A 49 52.92 9.57 -48.36
CA HIS A 49 53.53 8.92 -47.20
C HIS A 49 53.11 9.57 -45.88
N ALA A 50 53.02 10.90 -45.81
CA ALA A 50 52.54 11.61 -44.63
C ALA A 50 51.08 11.24 -44.33
N ALA A 51 50.19 11.30 -45.33
CA ALA A 51 48.78 10.93 -45.19
C ALA A 51 48.60 9.45 -44.78
N LEU A 52 49.41 8.54 -45.31
CA LEU A 52 49.38 7.12 -44.97
C LEU A 52 49.87 6.89 -43.53
N THR A 53 50.89 7.63 -43.09
CA THR A 53 51.38 7.58 -41.71
C THR A 53 50.33 8.09 -40.73
N GLU A 54 49.67 9.21 -41.06
CA GLU A 54 48.58 9.77 -40.27
C GLU A 54 47.37 8.82 -40.20
N ALA A 55 46.97 8.23 -41.34
CA ALA A 55 45.89 7.24 -41.38
C ALA A 55 46.21 6.01 -40.53
N ARG A 56 47.46 5.53 -40.53
CA ARG A 56 47.91 4.42 -39.67
C ARG A 56 47.87 4.80 -38.18
N ALA A 57 48.31 6.00 -37.82
CA ALA A 57 48.26 6.47 -36.44
C ALA A 57 46.81 6.60 -35.93
N THR A 58 45.92 7.16 -36.76
CA THR A 58 44.49 7.27 -36.45
C THR A 58 43.83 5.90 -36.32
N ALA A 59 44.14 4.96 -37.22
CA ALA A 59 43.63 3.59 -37.13
C ALA A 59 44.07 2.88 -35.83
N ALA A 60 45.36 3.01 -35.47
CA ALA A 60 45.88 2.45 -34.22
C ALA A 60 45.26 3.10 -32.97
N HIS A 61 45.02 4.40 -33.00
CA HIS A 61 44.32 5.10 -31.92
C HIS A 61 42.88 4.61 -31.79
N ASN A 62 42.13 4.53 -32.89
CA ASN A 62 40.75 4.06 -32.89
C ASN A 62 40.63 2.61 -32.41
N HIS A 63 41.56 1.74 -32.78
CA HIS A 63 41.59 0.36 -32.27
C HIS A 63 41.77 0.33 -30.74
N LYS A 64 42.73 1.09 -30.20
CA LYS A 64 42.93 1.17 -28.74
C LYS A 64 41.70 1.74 -28.01
N VAL A 65 41.06 2.74 -28.60
CA VAL A 65 39.81 3.29 -28.06
C VAL A 65 38.71 2.23 -28.08
N ALA A 66 38.58 1.45 -29.16
CA ALA A 66 37.62 0.36 -29.25
C ALA A 66 37.85 -0.71 -28.17
N ASP A 67 39.10 -1.16 -27.99
CA ASP A 67 39.45 -2.14 -26.95
C ASP A 67 39.07 -1.63 -25.54
N SER A 68 39.37 -0.35 -25.26
CA SER A 68 39.02 0.26 -23.98
C SER A 68 37.51 0.41 -23.76
N LEU A 69 36.74 0.59 -24.83
CA LEU A 69 35.28 0.66 -24.78
C LEU A 69 34.69 -0.74 -24.55
N GLU A 70 35.26 -1.76 -25.18
CA GLU A 70 34.86 -3.15 -24.97
C GLU A 70 35.05 -3.56 -23.50
N GLU A 71 36.20 -3.26 -22.90
CA GLU A 71 36.46 -3.49 -21.46
C GLU A 71 35.43 -2.77 -20.57
N LYS A 72 35.12 -1.51 -20.85
CA LYS A 72 34.12 -0.75 -20.10
C LYS A 72 32.72 -1.32 -20.25
N VAL A 73 32.34 -1.78 -21.44
CA VAL A 73 31.04 -2.43 -21.69
C VAL A 73 30.93 -3.71 -20.88
N HIS A 74 31.99 -4.51 -20.81
CA HIS A 74 32.03 -5.70 -19.96
C HIS A 74 31.90 -5.36 -18.47
N GLN A 75 32.58 -4.32 -18.00
CA GLN A 75 32.45 -3.85 -16.61
C GLN A 75 31.02 -3.42 -16.28
N PHE A 76 30.41 -2.54 -17.10
CA PHE A 76 29.03 -2.09 -16.90
C PHE A 76 28.02 -3.24 -16.95
N ARG A 77 28.22 -4.20 -17.86
CA ARG A 77 27.36 -5.38 -17.95
C ARG A 77 27.43 -6.22 -16.68
N ASN A 78 28.64 -6.48 -16.18
CA ASN A 78 28.83 -7.27 -14.97
C ASN A 78 28.27 -6.56 -13.74
N GLU A 79 28.46 -5.25 -13.64
CA GLU A 79 27.88 -4.44 -12.56
C GLU A 79 26.34 -4.45 -12.63
N ALA A 80 25.74 -4.26 -13.80
CA ALA A 80 24.28 -4.34 -13.96
C ALA A 80 23.72 -5.71 -13.57
N LEU A 81 24.41 -6.79 -13.92
CA LEU A 81 24.03 -8.16 -13.50
C LEU A 81 24.13 -8.32 -11.98
N PHE A 82 25.22 -7.84 -11.37
CA PHE A 82 25.42 -7.86 -9.93
C PHE A 82 24.31 -7.12 -9.19
N TRP A 83 23.95 -5.90 -9.62
CA TRP A 83 22.85 -5.15 -9.02
C TRP A 83 21.49 -5.83 -9.16
N ARG A 84 21.23 -6.47 -10.31
CA ARG A 84 19.99 -7.23 -10.52
C ARG A 84 19.91 -8.42 -9.58
N ASP A 85 20.97 -9.21 -9.51
CA ASP A 85 20.95 -10.53 -8.87
C ASP A 85 21.17 -10.44 -7.35
N GLU A 86 22.06 -9.56 -6.89
CA GLU A 86 22.37 -9.46 -5.45
C GLU A 86 21.55 -8.41 -4.70
N ARG A 87 21.04 -7.37 -5.38
CA ARG A 87 20.29 -6.29 -4.70
C ARG A 87 18.80 -6.32 -4.98
N LEU A 88 18.42 -6.42 -6.25
CA LEU A 88 17.01 -6.28 -6.64
C LEU A 88 16.23 -7.58 -6.48
N ALA A 89 16.79 -8.72 -6.88
CA ALA A 89 16.09 -10.01 -6.80
C ALA A 89 15.76 -10.42 -5.35
N PRO A 90 16.66 -10.28 -4.35
CA PRO A 90 16.35 -10.63 -2.96
C PRO A 90 15.31 -9.69 -2.36
N ALA A 91 15.44 -8.38 -2.60
CA ALA A 91 14.49 -7.38 -2.12
C ALA A 91 13.09 -7.58 -2.73
N ALA A 92 13.01 -7.98 -4.00
CA ALA A 92 11.74 -8.31 -4.65
C ALA A 92 11.11 -9.59 -4.09
N ALA A 93 11.92 -10.60 -3.78
CA ALA A 93 11.46 -11.83 -3.16
C ALA A 93 10.93 -11.58 -1.74
N GLU A 94 11.65 -10.80 -0.94
CA GLU A 94 11.25 -10.41 0.42
C GLU A 94 9.98 -9.54 0.40
N ALA A 95 9.88 -8.56 -0.49
CA ALA A 95 8.68 -7.75 -0.64
C ALA A 95 7.45 -8.59 -1.04
N ASN A 96 7.62 -9.62 -1.87
CA ASN A 96 6.54 -10.53 -2.22
C ASN A 96 6.16 -11.45 -1.04
N ALA A 97 7.13 -11.95 -0.28
CA ALA A 97 6.88 -12.72 0.94
C ALA A 97 6.07 -11.91 1.96
N LEU A 98 6.48 -10.66 2.22
CA LEU A 98 5.78 -9.75 3.14
C LEU A 98 4.37 -9.39 2.66
N ARG A 99 4.15 -9.29 1.34
CA ARG A 99 2.79 -9.08 0.79
C ARG A 99 1.91 -10.31 1.01
N GLN A 100 2.45 -11.51 0.83
CA GLN A 100 1.72 -12.74 1.09
C GLN A 100 1.39 -12.91 2.57
N GLU A 101 2.34 -12.60 3.47
CA GLU A 101 2.12 -12.64 4.91
C GLU A 101 1.06 -11.61 5.34
N ASN A 102 1.13 -10.38 4.85
CA ASN A 102 0.10 -9.38 5.12
C ASN A 102 -1.27 -9.78 4.58
N ALA A 103 -1.34 -10.39 3.39
CA ALA A 103 -2.60 -10.89 2.85
C ALA A 103 -3.17 -12.01 3.72
N ALA A 104 -2.34 -12.93 4.19
CA ALA A 104 -2.75 -14.02 5.08
C ALA A 104 -3.21 -13.49 6.46
N LEU A 105 -2.50 -12.51 7.03
CA LEU A 105 -2.90 -11.87 8.28
C LEU A 105 -4.22 -11.12 8.14
N ARG A 106 -4.40 -10.35 7.05
CA ARG A 106 -5.67 -9.66 6.77
C ARG A 106 -6.84 -10.64 6.61
N ALA A 107 -6.64 -11.75 5.89
CA ALA A 107 -7.65 -12.79 5.76
C ALA A 107 -8.02 -13.39 7.13
N ARG A 108 -7.03 -13.65 8.00
CA ARG A 108 -7.30 -14.12 9.38
C ARG A 108 -8.04 -13.10 10.23
N PHE A 109 -7.75 -11.81 10.08
CA PHE A 109 -8.49 -10.75 10.78
C PHE A 109 -9.92 -10.64 10.27
N GLU A 110 -10.13 -10.72 8.95
CA GLU A 110 -11.46 -10.68 8.33
C GLU A 110 -12.31 -11.91 8.71
N GLU A 111 -11.71 -13.10 8.81
CA GLU A 111 -12.38 -14.33 9.25
C GLU A 111 -12.80 -14.25 10.73
N ARG A 112 -12.03 -13.55 11.57
CA ARG A 112 -12.31 -13.38 13.00
C ARG A 112 -13.24 -12.20 13.33
N ASN A 113 -13.41 -11.27 12.41
CA ASN A 113 -14.20 -10.05 12.58
C ASN A 113 -15.73 -10.27 12.70
N PRO A 114 -16.39 -11.16 11.92
CA PRO A 114 -17.82 -11.40 12.07
C PRO A 114 -18.16 -12.09 13.40
N ASP A 115 -17.24 -12.91 13.92
CA ASP A 115 -17.39 -13.57 15.22
C ASP A 115 -17.23 -12.59 16.38
N LEU A 116 -16.31 -11.63 16.29
CA LEU A 116 -16.12 -10.61 17.33
C LEU A 116 -17.33 -9.69 17.46
N ALA A 117 -17.92 -9.22 16.36
CA ALA A 117 -19.11 -8.36 16.43
C ALA A 117 -20.32 -9.12 17.01
N ALA A 118 -20.50 -10.39 16.63
CA ALA A 118 -21.57 -11.23 17.18
C ALA A 118 -21.35 -11.58 18.66
N GLU A 119 -20.09 -11.79 19.06
CA GLU A 119 -19.70 -12.06 20.45
C GLU A 119 -19.85 -10.80 21.32
N GLU A 120 -19.48 -9.62 20.81
CA GLU A 120 -19.72 -8.32 21.45
C GLU A 120 -21.21 -8.04 21.64
N ASP A 121 -22.04 -8.23 20.61
CA ASP A 121 -23.49 -8.09 20.71
C ASP A 121 -24.11 -9.07 21.72
N ALA A 122 -23.63 -10.32 21.75
CA ALA A 122 -24.08 -11.32 22.72
C ALA A 122 -23.67 -10.96 24.16
N HIS A 123 -22.45 -10.47 24.36
CA HIS A 123 -21.97 -10.01 25.65
C HIS A 123 -22.73 -8.77 26.12
N GLN A 124 -22.99 -7.82 25.23
CA GLN A 124 -23.74 -6.61 25.53
C GLN A 124 -25.17 -6.95 25.97
N LYS A 125 -25.88 -7.80 25.22
CA LYS A 125 -27.21 -8.30 25.61
C LYS A 125 -27.20 -9.02 26.96
N THR A 126 -26.20 -9.88 27.19
CA THR A 126 -26.06 -10.60 28.47
C THR A 126 -25.79 -9.66 29.64
N HIS A 127 -24.98 -8.61 29.42
CA HIS A 127 -24.71 -7.58 30.42
C HIS A 127 -25.98 -6.78 30.76
N GLU A 128 -26.69 -6.37 29.72
CA GLU A 128 -27.97 -5.68 29.77
C GLU A 128 -29.04 -6.45 30.56
N GLU A 129 -29.19 -7.76 30.31
CA GLU A 129 -30.08 -8.65 31.06
C GLU A 129 -29.69 -8.75 32.55
N LYS A 130 -28.40 -8.88 32.86
CA LYS A 130 -27.91 -8.97 34.25
C LYS A 130 -28.17 -7.68 35.02
N GLN A 131 -27.98 -6.53 34.38
CA GLN A 131 -28.24 -5.23 34.97
C GLN A 131 -29.73 -5.05 35.28
N SER A 132 -30.60 -5.45 34.35
CA SER A 132 -32.06 -5.45 34.55
C SER A 132 -32.48 -6.31 35.75
N LEU A 133 -31.96 -7.54 35.85
CA LEU A 133 -32.24 -8.44 36.97
C LEU A 133 -31.74 -7.88 38.31
N GLN A 134 -30.58 -7.21 38.32
CA GLN A 134 -30.04 -6.59 39.52
C GLN A 134 -30.91 -5.42 39.99
N CYS A 135 -31.39 -4.57 39.08
CA CYS A 135 -32.34 -3.50 39.41
C CYS A 135 -33.64 -4.06 39.99
N PHE A 136 -34.22 -5.08 39.35
CA PHE A 136 -35.43 -5.74 39.87
C PHE A 136 -35.21 -6.30 41.28
N ARG A 137 -34.07 -6.97 41.52
CA ARG A 137 -33.73 -7.50 42.84
C ARG A 137 -33.63 -6.41 43.90
N LEU A 138 -32.99 -5.28 43.62
CA LEU A 138 -32.87 -4.17 44.58
C LEU A 138 -34.24 -3.64 45.01
N VAL A 139 -35.10 -3.37 44.03
CA VAL A 139 -36.44 -2.84 44.25
C VAL A 139 -37.30 -3.85 45.02
N ALA A 140 -37.29 -5.13 44.63
CA ALA A 140 -38.00 -6.19 45.34
C ALA A 140 -37.53 -6.35 46.80
N THR A 141 -36.23 -6.22 47.04
CA THR A 141 -35.66 -6.28 48.40
C THR A 141 -36.18 -5.13 49.25
N ALA A 142 -36.19 -3.90 48.72
CA ALA A 142 -36.70 -2.73 49.44
C ALA A 142 -38.19 -2.85 49.81
N ILE A 143 -39.02 -3.42 48.92
CA ILE A 143 -40.44 -3.70 49.22
C ILE A 143 -40.55 -4.72 50.34
N LEU A 144 -39.83 -5.83 50.24
CA LEU A 144 -39.88 -6.89 51.24
C LEU A 144 -39.43 -6.38 52.61
N ASP A 145 -38.36 -5.60 52.66
CA ASP A 145 -37.86 -5.01 53.91
C ASP A 145 -38.87 -4.04 54.52
N ALA A 146 -39.52 -3.20 53.70
CA ALA A 146 -40.57 -2.30 54.16
C ALA A 146 -41.82 -3.06 54.68
N LEU A 147 -42.21 -4.16 54.03
CA LEU A 147 -43.29 -5.03 54.49
C LEU A 147 -42.96 -5.69 55.83
N LEU A 148 -41.75 -6.26 55.96
CA LEU A 148 -41.28 -6.90 57.19
C LEU A 148 -41.17 -5.90 58.36
N ALA A 149 -40.82 -4.65 58.07
CA ALA A 149 -40.74 -3.58 59.06
C ALA A 149 -42.11 -2.95 59.41
N GLY A 150 -43.21 -3.40 58.80
CA GLY A 150 -44.54 -2.83 59.01
C GLY A 150 -44.71 -1.41 58.46
N ARG A 151 -43.92 -1.03 57.45
CA ARG A 151 -43.87 0.32 56.86
C ARG A 151 -44.67 0.44 55.56
N ALA A 152 -45.56 -0.52 55.30
CA ALA A 152 -46.41 -0.54 54.11
C ALA A 152 -47.33 0.68 53.99
N ASP A 153 -47.65 1.30 55.12
CA ASP A 153 -48.56 2.46 55.18
C ASP A 153 -47.87 3.80 54.81
N ARG A 154 -46.54 3.80 54.63
CA ARG A 154 -45.78 5.00 54.26
C ARG A 154 -46.04 5.36 52.80
N SER A 155 -46.14 6.66 52.49
CA SER A 155 -46.31 7.16 51.12
C SER A 155 -45.23 6.67 50.15
N GLU A 156 -44.01 6.55 50.66
CA GLU A 156 -42.82 6.08 49.97
C GLU A 156 -42.96 4.64 49.49
N PHE A 157 -43.70 3.81 50.24
CA PHE A 157 -44.01 2.44 49.84
C PHE A 157 -44.94 2.40 48.63
N GLY A 158 -45.98 3.24 48.61
CA GLY A 158 -46.91 3.35 47.48
C GLY A 158 -46.23 3.83 46.20
N GLU A 159 -45.31 4.80 46.30
CA GLU A 159 -44.49 5.27 45.18
C GLU A 159 -43.56 4.17 44.66
N LEU A 160 -42.91 3.43 45.55
CA LEU A 160 -42.00 2.35 45.17
C LEU A 160 -42.76 1.22 44.46
N VAL A 161 -43.96 0.86 44.92
CA VAL A 161 -44.86 -0.10 44.25
C VAL A 161 -45.30 0.39 42.86
N ALA A 162 -45.62 1.68 42.71
CA ALA A 162 -45.97 2.25 41.40
C ALA A 162 -44.78 2.16 40.42
N MET A 163 -43.56 2.44 40.89
CA MET A 163 -42.33 2.31 40.11
C MET A 163 -42.06 0.85 39.70
N VAL A 164 -42.39 -0.14 40.54
CA VAL A 164 -42.30 -1.57 40.18
C VAL A 164 -43.32 -1.94 39.13
N LYS A 165 -44.53 -1.38 39.22
CA LYS A 165 -45.58 -1.66 38.26
C LYS A 165 -45.20 -1.15 36.87
N GLU A 166 -44.62 0.05 36.77
CA GLU A 166 -44.03 0.56 35.53
C GLU A 166 -42.95 -0.40 34.99
N ALA A 167 -42.07 -0.89 35.86
CA ALA A 167 -41.03 -1.85 35.48
C ALA A 167 -41.61 -3.19 34.98
N ALA A 168 -42.63 -3.71 35.65
CA ALA A 168 -43.31 -4.95 35.29
C ALA A 168 -44.02 -4.83 33.95
N GLU A 169 -44.64 -3.68 33.65
CA GLU A 169 -45.27 -3.42 32.35
C GLU A 169 -44.25 -3.43 31.20
N VAL A 170 -43.03 -2.91 31.41
CA VAL A 170 -41.93 -2.98 30.43
C VAL A 170 -41.51 -4.43 30.17
N ILE A 171 -41.42 -5.24 31.23
CA ILE A 171 -41.02 -6.65 31.15
C ILE A 171 -42.12 -7.48 30.48
N ASP A 172 -43.39 -7.26 30.81
CA ASP A 172 -44.55 -7.97 30.22
C ASP A 172 -44.68 -7.71 28.72
N LEU A 173 -44.25 -6.53 28.25
CA LEU A 173 -44.16 -6.18 26.83
C LEU A 173 -42.94 -6.80 26.12
N GLY A 174 -42.13 -7.60 26.82
CA GLY A 174 -40.92 -8.23 26.30
C GLY A 174 -39.70 -7.30 26.24
N GLY A 175 -39.75 -6.16 26.91
CA GLY A 175 -38.65 -5.21 27.01
C GLY A 175 -37.67 -5.52 28.16
N LEU A 176 -36.43 -5.05 28.04
CA LEU A 176 -35.47 -5.08 29.14
C LEU A 176 -35.66 -3.83 30.02
N PHE A 177 -35.85 -4.04 31.31
CA PHE A 177 -35.96 -2.95 32.28
C PHE A 177 -34.59 -2.59 32.84
N PHE A 178 -33.95 -1.56 32.31
CA PHE A 178 -32.60 -1.13 32.72
C PHE A 178 -32.52 -0.42 34.07
N GLY A 179 -33.56 -0.53 34.89
CA GLY A 179 -33.74 0.37 36.02
C GLY A 179 -34.12 1.77 35.56
N PHE A 180 -33.92 2.74 36.43
CA PHE A 180 -34.22 4.15 36.15
C PHE A 180 -33.02 4.93 35.63
N SER A 181 -31.93 4.27 35.23
CA SER A 181 -30.67 4.92 34.85
C SER A 181 -30.76 5.82 33.61
N GLU A 182 -31.70 5.54 32.69
CA GLU A 182 -31.97 6.40 31.53
C GLU A 182 -32.68 7.72 31.92
N THR A 183 -33.24 7.77 33.14
CA THR A 183 -33.93 8.91 33.72
C THR A 183 -33.30 9.23 35.08
N PRO A 184 -32.21 10.02 35.13
CA PRO A 184 -31.44 10.25 36.35
C PRO A 184 -32.31 10.72 37.52
N GLU A 185 -33.36 11.49 37.26
CA GLU A 185 -34.36 11.91 38.25
C GLU A 185 -35.09 10.73 38.93
N LYS A 186 -35.47 9.69 38.18
CA LYS A 186 -36.12 8.49 38.72
C LYS A 186 -35.13 7.59 39.45
N ALA A 187 -33.85 7.56 39.05
CA ALA A 187 -32.80 6.82 39.76
C ALA A 187 -32.51 7.45 41.13
N GLU A 188 -32.31 8.76 41.18
CA GLU A 188 -32.16 9.51 42.42
C GLU A 188 -33.41 9.39 43.31
N ARG A 189 -34.60 9.38 42.70
CA ARG A 189 -35.85 9.16 43.44
C ARG A 189 -35.94 7.76 44.03
N LEU A 190 -35.52 6.72 43.31
CA LEU A 190 -35.49 5.36 43.82
C LEU A 190 -34.55 5.24 45.02
N ASP A 191 -33.34 5.79 44.94
CA ASP A 191 -32.38 5.79 46.06
C ASP A 191 -32.93 6.56 47.27
N ALA A 192 -33.59 7.69 47.05
CA ALA A 192 -34.23 8.44 48.12
C ALA A 192 -35.38 7.67 48.79
N LEU A 193 -36.17 6.92 48.02
CA LEU A 193 -37.29 6.12 48.52
C LEU A 193 -36.80 4.89 49.30
N THR A 194 -35.78 4.19 48.81
CA THR A 194 -35.18 3.05 49.53
C THR A 194 -34.53 3.50 50.84
N ASP A 195 -33.81 4.63 50.84
CA ASP A 195 -33.24 5.22 52.05
C ASP A 195 -34.32 5.67 53.06
N ALA A 196 -35.39 6.31 52.59
CA ALA A 196 -36.49 6.75 53.44
C ALA A 196 -37.24 5.58 54.09
N LEU A 197 -37.39 4.47 53.34
CA LEU A 197 -38.00 3.25 53.85
C LEU A 197 -37.07 2.46 54.76
N ALA A 198 -35.74 2.59 54.64
CA ALA A 198 -34.77 1.97 55.52
C ALA A 198 -34.70 2.66 56.90
N ARG A 199 -34.94 3.98 56.96
CA ARG A 199 -34.91 4.76 58.21
C ARG A 199 -36.04 4.35 59.19
N PRO A 200 -35.73 4.18 60.49
CA PRO A 200 -36.68 3.74 61.51
C PRO A 200 -37.91 4.62 61.59
#